data_AF-A0A4Y2TBJ6-F1
#
_entry.id   AF-A0A4Y2TBJ6-F1
#
_cell.length_a   1.000
_cell.length_b   1.000
_cell.length_c   1.000
_cell.angle_alpha   90.00
_cell.angle_beta   90.00
_cell.angle_gamma   90.00
#
_symmetry.space_group_name_H-M   'P 1'
#
loop_
_entity.id
_entity.type
_entity.pdbx_description
1 polymer ?
#
loop_
_entity_poly.entity_id
_entity_poly.type
_entity_poly.pdbx_seq_one_letter_code
_entity_poly.pdbx_strand_id
1 'polypeptide(L)'
;MLCLKKPKATSAKLQKAGYILVEKWEHEFRREIELDADLQKFIQSHELKERLNPRDAFFGGRTNAVKLYFEGTAKYVDFTSLYPWVNKYCMYPVGHPQIITENFADIESFVGLVKCRILPPRGFYLPVLPLRCNGKLMFPLCHCCAETLNQSLCEHSDEERSMIGTWVTEEVKVAIQKGYRITKIFKVYHFKEKSDRLFKSYIDLFLKIKQESSGYPSNCSTDAEKTAYVQQYYEKEGVQLNPAEIQQNPGRRQVAKLALNSFWGR
;
A
#
# COMPACT_ATOMS: atom_id res chain seq x y z
N MET A 1 0.22 -26.82 -11.00
CA MET A 1 1.46 -27.29 -10.31
C MET A 1 1.78 -26.33 -9.16
N LEU A 2 2.06 -26.80 -7.94
CA LEU A 2 2.39 -25.93 -6.80
C LEU A 2 3.90 -25.93 -6.57
N CYS A 3 4.57 -24.82 -6.88
CA CYS A 3 5.99 -24.65 -6.54
C CYS A 3 6.08 -24.19 -5.08
N LEU A 4 6.44 -25.10 -4.17
CA LEU A 4 6.55 -24.84 -2.74
C LEU A 4 8.02 -24.85 -2.32
N LYS A 5 8.50 -23.77 -1.69
CA LYS A 5 9.73 -23.84 -0.88
C LYS A 5 9.45 -24.78 0.30
N LYS A 6 10.15 -25.93 0.33
CA LYS A 6 9.86 -27.11 1.17
C LYS A 6 9.81 -26.83 2.68
N PRO A 7 8.76 -27.32 3.35
CA PRO A 7 8.95 -28.16 4.55
C PRO A 7 8.41 -29.57 4.32
N LYS A 8 9.14 -30.62 4.78
CA LYS A 8 8.73 -32.05 4.73
C LYS A 8 7.30 -32.29 5.25
N ALA A 9 6.85 -31.46 6.18
CA ALA A 9 5.48 -31.47 6.71
C ALA A 9 4.38 -31.18 5.67
N THR A 10 4.71 -30.47 4.58
CA THR A 10 3.74 -30.12 3.52
C THR A 10 3.53 -31.28 2.57
N SER A 11 4.58 -32.00 2.18
CA SER A 11 4.50 -33.20 1.34
C SER A 11 3.62 -34.27 2.01
N ALA A 12 3.84 -34.52 3.31
CA ALA A 12 3.03 -35.46 4.09
C ALA A 12 1.56 -35.06 4.19
N LYS A 13 1.25 -33.77 4.34
CA LYS A 13 -0.13 -33.26 4.36
C LYS A 13 -0.86 -33.48 3.04
N LEU A 14 -0.18 -33.24 1.91
CA LEU A 14 -0.77 -33.40 0.58
C LEU A 14 -1.08 -34.86 0.28
N GLN A 15 -0.16 -35.78 0.59
CA GLN A 15 -0.38 -37.21 0.45
C GLN A 15 -1.52 -37.71 1.35
N LYS A 16 -1.58 -37.25 2.61
CA LYS A 16 -2.69 -37.58 3.53
C LYS A 16 -4.04 -37.08 3.04
N ALA A 17 -4.07 -35.98 2.29
CA ALA A 17 -5.27 -35.44 1.66
C ALA A 17 -5.63 -36.15 0.33
N GLY A 18 -4.95 -37.24 -0.04
CA GLY A 18 -5.26 -38.07 -1.20
C GLY A 18 -4.68 -37.59 -2.53
N TYR A 19 -3.80 -36.58 -2.52
CA TYR A 19 -3.17 -36.09 -3.74
C TYR A 19 -2.00 -36.98 -4.16
N ILE A 20 -1.90 -37.25 -5.47
CA ILE A 20 -0.70 -37.85 -6.07
C ILE A 20 0.38 -36.78 -6.13
N LEU A 21 1.38 -36.89 -5.26
CA LEU A 21 2.48 -35.94 -5.17
C LEU A 21 3.67 -36.42 -6.00
N VAL A 22 4.05 -35.62 -7.00
CA VAL A 22 5.31 -35.78 -7.75
C VAL A 22 6.29 -34.71 -7.28
N GLU A 23 7.40 -35.12 -6.69
CA GLU A 23 8.49 -34.23 -6.28
C GLU A 23 9.64 -34.33 -7.28
N LYS A 24 10.14 -33.17 -7.74
CA LYS A 24 11.24 -33.08 -8.72
C LYS A 24 12.23 -31.99 -8.32
N TRP A 25 13.51 -32.17 -8.60
CA TRP A 25 14.48 -31.10 -8.36
C TRP A 25 14.31 -29.98 -9.37
N GLU A 26 14.59 -28.74 -8.96
CA GLU A 26 14.44 -27.56 -9.81
C GLU A 26 15.24 -27.69 -11.12
N HIS A 27 16.47 -28.18 -11.06
CA HIS A 27 17.33 -28.33 -12.23
C HIS A 27 16.86 -29.44 -13.19
N GLU A 28 16.29 -30.53 -12.66
CA GLU A 28 15.68 -31.61 -13.47
C GLU A 28 14.44 -31.08 -14.18
N PHE A 29 13.59 -30.35 -13.45
CA PHE A 29 12.39 -29.75 -14.02
C PHE A 29 12.71 -28.70 -15.08
N ARG A 30 13.72 -27.85 -14.87
CA ARG A 30 14.19 -26.90 -15.90
C ARG A 30 14.64 -27.61 -17.17
N ARG A 31 15.39 -28.71 -17.05
CA ARG A 31 15.83 -29.52 -18.19
C ARG A 31 14.64 -30.12 -18.95
N GLU A 32 13.61 -30.58 -18.25
CA GLU A 32 12.40 -31.09 -18.91
C GLU A 32 11.64 -30.01 -19.67
N ILE A 33 11.57 -28.78 -19.14
CA ILE A 33 10.95 -27.65 -19.85
C ILE A 33 11.69 -27.35 -21.16
N GLU A 34 13.02 -27.47 -21.17
CA GLU A 34 13.83 -27.27 -22.37
C GLU A 34 13.65 -28.38 -23.42
N LEU A 35 13.35 -29.61 -22.98
CA LEU A 35 13.23 -30.78 -23.84
C LEU A 35 11.80 -31.08 -24.31
N ASP A 36 10.79 -30.62 -23.58
CA ASP A 36 9.37 -30.92 -23.82
C ASP A 36 8.59 -29.65 -24.22
N ALA A 37 8.30 -29.56 -25.52
CA ALA A 37 7.55 -28.44 -26.11
C ALA A 37 6.09 -28.36 -25.61
N ASP A 38 5.48 -29.48 -25.23
CA ASP A 38 4.11 -29.50 -24.69
C ASP A 38 4.10 -29.05 -23.24
N LEU A 39 5.10 -29.43 -22.44
CA LEU A 39 5.31 -28.89 -21.10
C LEU A 39 5.59 -27.38 -21.16
N GLN A 40 6.36 -26.92 -22.15
CA GLN A 40 6.62 -25.50 -22.35
C GLN A 40 5.34 -24.73 -22.69
N LYS A 41 4.51 -25.23 -23.61
CA LYS A 41 3.18 -24.65 -23.91
C LYS A 41 2.24 -24.70 -22.71
N PHE A 42 2.24 -25.81 -21.97
CA PHE A 42 1.45 -25.94 -20.75
C PHE A 42 1.85 -24.86 -19.75
N ILE A 43 3.14 -24.68 -19.46
CA ILE A 43 3.61 -23.65 -18.52
C ILE A 43 3.26 -22.24 -19.01
N GLN A 44 3.42 -21.96 -20.30
CA GLN A 44 3.06 -20.66 -20.88
C GLN A 44 1.56 -20.37 -20.78
N SER A 45 0.71 -21.39 -20.92
CA SER A 45 -0.75 -21.26 -20.81
C SER A 45 -1.28 -21.37 -19.37
N HIS A 46 -0.49 -21.94 -18.45
CA HIS A 46 -0.93 -22.24 -17.09
C HIS A 46 -0.65 -21.08 -16.14
N GLU A 47 -1.69 -20.35 -15.75
CA GLU A 47 -1.60 -19.35 -14.68
C GLU A 47 -1.31 -20.04 -13.33
N LEU A 48 -0.05 -20.00 -12.89
CA LEU A 48 0.34 -20.44 -11.56
C LEU A 48 -0.40 -19.62 -10.49
N LYS A 49 -1.28 -20.28 -9.73
CA LYS A 49 -2.00 -19.70 -8.59
C LYS A 49 -1.07 -19.60 -7.38
N GLU A 50 -0.10 -18.70 -7.44
CA GLU A 50 0.74 -18.41 -6.28
C GLU A 50 -0.06 -17.78 -5.14
N ARG A 51 0.47 -17.88 -3.92
CA ARG A 51 -0.09 -17.14 -2.79
C ARG A 51 0.10 -15.65 -3.07
N LEU A 52 -0.96 -14.87 -2.86
CA LEU A 52 -0.86 -13.42 -2.79
C LEU A 52 0.17 -13.09 -1.70
N ASN A 53 1.20 -12.33 -2.08
CA ASN A 53 2.23 -11.83 -1.21
C ASN A 53 1.83 -10.41 -0.76
N PRO A 54 1.52 -10.19 0.54
CA PRO A 54 1.13 -8.88 1.03
C PRO A 54 2.15 -7.76 0.75
N ARG A 55 3.44 -8.10 0.64
CA ARG A 55 4.50 -7.12 0.36
C ARG A 55 4.39 -6.50 -1.02
N ASP A 56 3.73 -7.17 -1.97
CA ASP A 56 3.53 -6.65 -3.32
C ASP A 56 2.60 -5.44 -3.34
N ALA A 57 1.69 -5.34 -2.35
CA ALA A 57 0.80 -4.20 -2.16
C ALA A 57 1.43 -3.07 -1.32
N PHE A 58 2.64 -3.27 -0.80
CA PHE A 58 3.32 -2.27 0.03
C PHE A 58 4.16 -1.33 -0.85
N PHE A 59 3.60 -0.15 -1.11
CA PHE A 59 4.24 0.90 -1.89
C PHE A 59 4.74 2.05 -1.00
N GLY A 60 5.77 2.75 -1.48
CA GLY A 60 6.28 3.95 -0.82
C GLY A 60 5.47 5.19 -1.19
N GLY A 61 5.97 6.36 -0.78
CA GLY A 61 5.39 7.64 -1.17
C GLY A 61 5.42 7.85 -2.68
N ARG A 62 4.42 8.59 -3.18
CA ARG A 62 4.38 9.02 -4.59
C ARG A 62 5.32 10.20 -4.79
N THR A 63 6.37 9.96 -5.57
CA THR A 63 7.26 11.00 -6.09
C THR A 63 7.12 11.05 -7.60
N ASN A 64 6.49 12.10 -8.13
CA ASN A 64 6.26 12.23 -9.56
C ASN A 64 6.44 13.68 -10.01
N ALA A 65 7.25 13.90 -11.05
CA ALA A 65 7.38 15.20 -11.70
C ALA A 65 6.40 15.28 -12.88
N VAL A 66 5.37 16.11 -12.76
CA VAL A 66 4.38 16.30 -13.84
C VAL A 66 4.84 17.34 -14.86
N LYS A 67 5.60 18.34 -14.41
CA LYS A 67 6.20 19.37 -15.26
C LYS A 67 7.64 19.58 -14.79
N LEU A 68 8.60 19.49 -15.71
CA LEU A 68 10.03 19.68 -15.41
C LEU A 68 10.42 21.16 -15.30
N TYR A 69 9.68 22.05 -15.98
CA TYR A 69 9.94 23.49 -15.99
C TYR A 69 8.63 24.27 -15.86
N PHE A 70 8.56 25.21 -14.93
CA PHE A 70 7.43 26.12 -14.76
C PHE A 70 7.93 27.54 -14.59
N GLU A 71 7.48 28.44 -15.47
CA GLU A 71 7.75 29.87 -15.40
C GLU A 71 6.58 30.58 -14.72
N GLY A 72 6.86 31.29 -13.63
CA GLY A 72 5.86 32.03 -12.85
C GLY A 72 5.90 31.71 -11.35
N THR A 73 4.87 32.17 -10.62
CA THR A 73 4.76 31.95 -9.18
C THR A 73 4.11 30.60 -8.87
N ALA A 74 4.77 29.79 -8.04
CA ALA A 74 4.25 28.51 -7.57
C ALA A 74 3.84 28.59 -6.08
N LYS A 75 2.92 27.72 -5.67
CA LYS A 75 2.55 27.50 -4.26
C LYS A 75 3.07 26.15 -3.80
N TYR A 76 3.69 26.12 -2.62
CA TYR A 76 4.10 24.89 -1.95
C TYR A 76 3.04 24.51 -0.92
N VAL A 77 2.54 23.28 -1.00
CA VAL A 77 1.58 22.72 -0.05
C VAL A 77 2.21 21.49 0.58
N ASP A 78 2.27 21.47 1.91
CA ASP A 78 2.86 20.40 2.69
C ASP A 78 1.87 19.85 3.71
N PHE A 79 1.77 18.53 3.76
CA PHE A 79 1.00 17.87 4.82
C PHE A 79 1.89 17.69 6.05
N THR A 80 1.55 18.41 7.12
CA THR A 80 2.25 18.25 8.39
C THR A 80 1.94 16.88 8.99
N SER A 81 2.92 15.97 8.97
CA SER A 81 2.83 14.63 9.58
C SER A 81 1.77 13.71 8.95
N LEU A 82 1.79 13.55 7.62
CA LEU A 82 0.86 12.69 6.87
C LEU A 82 0.73 11.26 7.43
N TYR A 83 1.82 10.50 7.57
CA TYR A 83 1.75 9.12 8.07
C TYR A 83 1.22 9.03 9.52
N PRO A 84 1.70 9.84 10.49
CA PRO A 84 1.08 9.90 11.81
C PRO A 84 -0.42 10.21 11.79
N TRP A 85 -0.86 11.10 10.91
CA TRP A 85 -2.28 11.42 10.76
C TRP A 85 -3.07 10.19 10.29
N VAL A 86 -2.58 9.48 9.26
CA VAL A 86 -3.21 8.23 8.78
C VAL A 86 -3.25 7.18 9.90
N ASN A 87 -2.15 6.98 10.63
CA ASN A 87 -2.07 6.03 11.74
C ASN A 87 -3.06 6.32 12.87
N LYS A 88 -3.43 7.59 13.08
CA LYS A 88 -4.34 8.01 14.15
C LYS A 88 -5.81 7.99 13.75
N TYR A 89 -6.12 8.34 12.51
CA TYR A 89 -7.50 8.61 12.09
C TYR A 89 -8.06 7.61 11.08
N CYS A 90 -7.21 6.84 10.40
CA CYS A 90 -7.67 5.91 9.37
C CYS A 90 -7.89 4.49 9.91
N MET A 91 -8.75 3.75 9.23
CA MET A 91 -9.05 2.36 9.52
C MET A 91 -7.96 1.41 9.01
N TYR A 92 -7.55 0.47 9.86
CA TYR A 92 -6.63 -0.60 9.52
C TYR A 92 -7.34 -1.96 9.55
N PRO A 93 -7.03 -2.88 8.61
CA PRO A 93 -7.44 -4.27 8.75
C PRO A 93 -6.72 -4.93 9.93
N VAL A 94 -7.45 -5.68 10.75
CA VAL A 94 -6.89 -6.40 11.91
C VAL A 94 -7.32 -7.87 11.92
N GLY A 95 -6.58 -8.70 12.66
CA GLY A 95 -6.82 -10.14 12.74
C GLY A 95 -6.29 -10.92 11.52
N HIS A 96 -6.90 -12.07 11.25
CA HIS A 96 -6.50 -12.94 10.14
C HIS A 96 -7.44 -12.75 8.93
N PRO A 97 -6.90 -12.69 7.70
CA PRO A 97 -7.73 -12.56 6.52
C PRO A 97 -8.43 -13.87 6.18
N GLN A 98 -9.67 -13.77 5.72
CA GLN A 98 -10.32 -14.79 4.92
C GLN A 98 -9.70 -14.78 3.52
N ILE A 99 -9.18 -15.94 3.10
CA ILE A 99 -8.58 -16.12 1.78
C ILE A 99 -9.64 -16.58 0.80
N ILE A 100 -9.91 -15.75 -0.22
CA ILE A 100 -10.91 -16.02 -1.25
C ILE A 100 -10.19 -16.19 -2.59
N THR A 101 -10.51 -17.28 -3.29
CA THR A 101 -9.86 -17.68 -4.56
C THR A 101 -10.82 -17.88 -5.72
N GLU A 102 -12.12 -17.83 -5.46
CA GLU A 102 -13.20 -18.06 -6.43
C GLU A 102 -14.49 -17.39 -5.93
N ASN A 103 -15.49 -17.28 -6.81
CA ASN A 103 -16.80 -16.68 -6.52
C ASN A 103 -16.68 -15.30 -5.86
N PHE A 104 -15.88 -14.43 -6.46
CA PHE A 104 -15.63 -13.09 -5.95
C PHE A 104 -16.91 -12.24 -5.99
N ALA A 105 -17.26 -11.66 -4.84
CA ALA A 105 -18.23 -10.58 -4.76
C ALA A 105 -17.69 -9.30 -5.39
N ASP A 106 -18.52 -8.26 -5.41
CA ASP A 106 -18.08 -6.92 -5.80
C ASP A 106 -16.92 -6.43 -4.91
N ILE A 107 -15.98 -5.70 -5.50
CA ILE A 107 -14.78 -5.20 -4.80
C ILE A 107 -15.11 -4.29 -3.61
N GLU A 108 -16.25 -3.59 -3.64
CA GLU A 108 -16.75 -2.76 -2.54
C GLU A 108 -16.98 -3.56 -1.26
N SER A 109 -17.33 -4.85 -1.42
CA SER A 109 -17.56 -5.78 -0.29
C SER A 109 -16.26 -6.20 0.39
N PHE A 110 -15.10 -5.96 -0.23
CA PHE A 110 -13.82 -6.41 0.28
C PHE A 110 -13.03 -5.30 0.96
N VAL A 111 -12.25 -5.73 1.95
CA VAL A 111 -11.36 -4.90 2.77
C VAL A 111 -10.10 -5.69 3.00
N GLY A 112 -8.96 -5.16 2.56
CA GLY A 112 -7.68 -5.83 2.69
C GLY A 112 -6.89 -5.75 1.40
N LEU A 113 -6.49 -6.90 0.86
CA LEU A 113 -5.65 -6.97 -0.33
C LEU A 113 -6.34 -7.72 -1.46
N VAL A 114 -6.13 -7.26 -2.68
CA VAL A 114 -6.63 -7.92 -3.89
C VAL A 114 -5.50 -8.06 -4.91
N LYS A 115 -5.38 -9.25 -5.51
CA LYS A 115 -4.60 -9.47 -6.72
C LYS A 115 -5.58 -9.52 -7.90
N CYS A 116 -5.46 -8.59 -8.83
CA CYS A 116 -6.34 -8.49 -10.00
C CYS A 116 -5.59 -8.03 -11.25
N ARG A 117 -6.22 -8.26 -12.41
CA ARG A 117 -5.93 -7.57 -13.66
C ARG A 117 -6.86 -6.37 -13.74
N ILE A 118 -6.29 -5.18 -13.94
CA ILE A 118 -7.03 -3.94 -13.99
C ILE A 118 -6.57 -3.09 -15.18
N LEU A 119 -7.54 -2.55 -15.90
CA LEU A 119 -7.35 -1.69 -17.06
C LEU A 119 -7.47 -0.22 -16.65
N PRO A 120 -6.39 0.58 -16.79
CA PRO A 120 -6.48 2.03 -16.60
C PRO A 120 -7.29 2.74 -17.70
N PRO A 121 -7.90 3.90 -17.41
CA PRO A 121 -8.45 4.78 -18.44
C PRO A 121 -7.33 5.37 -19.32
N ARG A 122 -7.71 5.92 -20.49
CA ARG A 122 -6.79 6.69 -21.34
C ARG A 122 -6.77 8.16 -20.91
N GLY A 123 -5.63 8.83 -21.12
CA GLY A 123 -5.50 10.29 -20.96
C GLY A 123 -5.69 10.82 -19.53
N PHE A 124 -5.50 9.99 -18.50
CA PHE A 124 -5.73 10.41 -17.12
C PHE A 124 -4.50 11.12 -16.52
N TYR A 125 -4.68 12.38 -16.12
CA TYR A 125 -3.57 13.27 -15.74
C TYR A 125 -2.78 12.80 -14.51
N LEU A 126 -3.45 12.22 -13.52
CA LEU A 126 -2.82 11.71 -12.29
C LEU A 126 -3.21 10.26 -12.05
N PRO A 127 -2.49 9.29 -12.66
CA PRO A 127 -2.78 7.87 -12.49
C PRO A 127 -2.80 7.46 -11.00
N VAL A 128 -3.72 6.55 -10.67
CA VAL A 128 -4.01 6.16 -9.28
C VAL A 128 -3.12 5.03 -8.82
N LEU A 129 -3.09 3.94 -9.57
CA LEU A 129 -2.47 2.70 -9.11
C LEU A 129 -0.95 2.69 -9.37
N PRO A 130 -0.15 2.31 -8.37
CA PRO A 130 1.27 2.10 -8.52
C PRO A 130 1.58 0.78 -9.23
N LEU A 131 2.71 0.76 -9.94
CA LEU A 131 3.35 -0.41 -10.50
C LEU A 131 4.86 -0.35 -10.25
N ARG A 132 5.44 -1.41 -9.69
CA ARG A 132 6.89 -1.59 -9.65
C ARG A 132 7.34 -2.19 -10.97
N CYS A 133 8.11 -1.45 -11.74
CA CYS A 133 8.61 -1.88 -13.04
C CYS A 133 9.96 -1.20 -13.30
N ASN A 134 10.89 -1.90 -13.95
CA ASN A 134 12.25 -1.39 -14.22
C ASN A 134 12.98 -0.90 -12.96
N GLY A 135 12.80 -1.59 -11.83
CA GLY A 135 13.40 -1.21 -10.54
C GLY A 135 12.85 0.08 -9.92
N LYS A 136 11.82 0.68 -10.51
CA LYS A 136 11.22 1.97 -10.07
C LYS A 136 9.75 1.80 -9.70
N LEU A 137 9.27 2.70 -8.84
CA LEU A 137 7.85 2.87 -8.57
C LEU A 137 7.28 3.85 -9.61
N MET A 138 6.38 3.38 -10.45
CA MET A 138 5.72 4.18 -11.49
C MET A 138 4.20 4.17 -11.28
N PHE A 139 3.52 5.14 -11.88
CA PHE A 139 2.06 5.22 -11.89
C PHE A 139 1.60 5.28 -13.35
N PRO A 140 1.68 4.17 -14.12
CA PRO A 140 1.40 4.18 -15.55
C PRO A 140 -0.09 3.98 -15.87
N LEU A 141 -0.47 4.31 -17.11
CA LEU A 141 -1.78 3.96 -17.71
C LEU A 141 -1.70 2.81 -18.71
N CYS A 142 -0.50 2.29 -18.95
CA CYS A 142 -0.21 1.17 -19.83
C CYS A 142 0.97 0.39 -19.27
N HIS A 143 0.77 -0.90 -19.03
CA HIS A 143 1.81 -1.81 -18.57
C HIS A 143 2.97 -1.91 -19.57
N CYS A 144 2.69 -2.21 -20.84
CA CYS A 144 3.74 -2.32 -21.87
C CYS A 144 4.55 -1.03 -22.07
N CYS A 145 3.92 0.16 -22.02
CA CYS A 145 4.66 1.42 -22.07
C CYS A 145 5.56 1.62 -20.85
N ALA A 146 5.12 1.19 -19.66
CA ALA A 146 5.94 1.28 -18.46
C ALA A 146 7.17 0.37 -18.55
N GLU A 147 7.00 -0.84 -19.09
CA GLU A 147 8.09 -1.80 -19.30
C GLU A 147 9.09 -1.33 -20.35
N THR A 148 8.60 -0.86 -21.49
CA THR A 148 9.44 -0.38 -22.61
C THR A 148 9.93 1.07 -22.43
N LEU A 149 9.55 1.73 -21.34
CA LEU A 149 9.82 3.15 -21.07
C LEU A 149 9.36 4.08 -22.21
N ASN A 150 8.28 3.72 -22.89
CA ASN A 150 7.78 4.45 -24.04
C ASN A 150 7.42 5.92 -23.69
N GLN A 151 7.96 6.86 -24.46
CA GLN A 151 7.69 8.30 -24.34
C GLN A 151 6.79 8.83 -25.47
N SER A 152 6.43 7.99 -26.45
CA SER A 152 5.53 8.36 -27.54
C SER A 152 4.07 8.07 -27.19
N LEU A 153 3.17 8.38 -28.14
CA LEU A 153 1.76 8.04 -28.01
C LEU A 153 1.59 6.52 -27.84
N CYS A 154 0.75 6.12 -26.90
CA CYS A 154 0.48 4.72 -26.60
C CYS A 154 -0.52 4.12 -27.61
N GLU A 155 -0.04 3.21 -28.47
CA GLU A 155 -0.85 2.47 -29.46
C GLU A 155 -1.29 1.08 -28.99
N HIS A 156 -0.85 0.66 -27.80
CA HIS A 156 -1.18 -0.64 -27.23
C HIS A 156 -2.70 -0.84 -27.03
N SER A 157 -3.13 -2.08 -27.22
CA SER A 157 -4.48 -2.58 -26.95
C SER A 157 -4.82 -2.55 -25.45
N ASP A 158 -6.10 -2.73 -25.12
CA ASP A 158 -6.56 -2.74 -23.73
C ASP A 158 -5.98 -3.92 -22.92
N GLU A 159 -5.71 -5.07 -23.57
CA GLU A 159 -5.07 -6.20 -22.89
C GLU A 159 -3.60 -5.88 -22.55
N GLU A 160 -2.83 -5.36 -23.51
CA GLU A 160 -1.43 -4.94 -23.31
C GLU A 160 -1.29 -3.78 -22.31
N ARG A 161 -2.29 -2.91 -22.24
CA ARG A 161 -2.32 -1.81 -21.26
C ARG A 161 -2.64 -2.27 -19.85
N SER A 162 -3.37 -3.37 -19.71
CA SER A 162 -3.83 -3.86 -18.41
C SER A 162 -2.67 -4.23 -17.50
N MET A 163 -2.80 -3.92 -16.22
CA MET A 163 -1.81 -4.23 -15.21
C MET A 163 -2.28 -5.41 -14.37
N ILE A 164 -1.38 -6.35 -14.09
CA ILE A 164 -1.59 -7.39 -13.08
C ILE A 164 -0.77 -7.01 -11.86
N GLY A 165 -1.42 -6.91 -10.72
CA GLY A 165 -0.75 -6.51 -9.48
C GLY A 165 -1.56 -6.87 -8.25
N THR A 166 -0.95 -6.60 -7.11
CA THR A 166 -1.59 -6.70 -5.80
C THR A 166 -1.68 -5.30 -5.21
N TRP A 167 -2.86 -4.90 -4.76
CA TRP A 167 -3.10 -3.58 -4.18
C TRP A 167 -3.98 -3.70 -2.94
N VAL A 168 -4.03 -2.62 -2.15
CA VAL A 168 -5.02 -2.47 -1.09
C VAL A 168 -6.38 -2.25 -1.75
N THR A 169 -7.43 -2.90 -1.25
CA THR A 169 -8.78 -2.80 -1.84
C THR A 169 -9.26 -1.36 -1.93
N GLU A 170 -8.95 -0.52 -0.93
CA GLU A 170 -9.32 0.90 -0.93
C GLU A 170 -8.67 1.71 -2.08
N GLU A 171 -7.44 1.40 -2.46
CA GLU A 171 -6.79 2.03 -3.62
C GLU A 171 -7.49 1.62 -4.93
N VAL A 172 -7.91 0.35 -5.01
CA VAL A 172 -8.64 -0.17 -6.19
C VAL A 172 -10.03 0.44 -6.30
N LYS A 173 -10.74 0.63 -5.18
CA LYS A 173 -12.04 1.33 -5.16
C LYS A 173 -11.90 2.77 -5.68
N VAL A 174 -10.88 3.50 -5.21
CA VAL A 174 -10.58 4.84 -5.73
C VAL A 174 -10.22 4.79 -7.22
N ALA A 175 -9.45 3.80 -7.67
CA ALA A 175 -9.11 3.63 -9.08
C ALA A 175 -10.38 3.44 -9.94
N ILE A 176 -11.32 2.61 -9.50
CA ILE A 176 -12.59 2.40 -10.21
C ILE A 176 -13.40 3.69 -10.31
N GLN A 177 -13.48 4.48 -9.22
CA GLN A 177 -14.12 5.80 -9.25
C GLN A 177 -13.44 6.77 -10.25
N LYS A 178 -12.16 6.55 -10.56
CA LYS A 178 -11.41 7.30 -11.58
C LYS A 178 -11.45 6.66 -12.98
N GLY A 179 -12.31 5.66 -13.19
CA GLY A 179 -12.55 5.05 -14.50
C GLY A 179 -11.68 3.84 -14.82
N TYR A 180 -10.97 3.27 -13.84
CA TYR A 180 -10.30 1.99 -14.02
C TYR A 180 -11.35 0.85 -14.04
N ARG A 181 -11.06 -0.22 -14.78
CA ARG A 181 -11.94 -1.39 -14.89
C ARG A 181 -11.20 -2.66 -14.48
N ILE A 182 -11.70 -3.36 -13.48
CA ILE A 182 -11.18 -4.70 -13.15
C ILE A 182 -11.62 -5.65 -14.26
N THR A 183 -10.66 -6.31 -14.92
CA THR A 183 -10.94 -7.31 -15.97
C THR A 183 -10.89 -8.73 -15.42
N LYS A 184 -10.14 -8.97 -14.34
CA LYS A 184 -10.06 -10.28 -13.68
C LYS A 184 -9.63 -10.15 -12.22
N ILE A 185 -10.31 -10.82 -11.30
CA ILE A 185 -9.82 -10.98 -9.91
C ILE A 185 -9.18 -12.36 -9.79
N PHE A 186 -7.98 -12.42 -9.23
CA PHE A 186 -7.24 -13.67 -9.02
C PHE A 186 -7.34 -14.15 -7.57
N LYS A 187 -7.28 -13.23 -6.60
CA LYS A 187 -7.29 -13.56 -5.17
C LYS A 187 -7.64 -12.35 -4.32
N VAL A 188 -8.33 -12.59 -3.20
CA VAL A 188 -8.63 -11.56 -2.20
C VAL A 188 -8.26 -12.07 -0.81
N TYR A 189 -7.54 -11.25 -0.04
CA TYR A 189 -7.35 -11.42 1.41
C TYR A 189 -8.26 -10.40 2.09
N HIS A 190 -9.43 -10.88 2.52
CA HIS A 190 -10.45 -10.05 3.14
C HIS A 190 -10.37 -10.10 4.66
N PHE A 191 -10.27 -8.95 5.30
CA PHE A 191 -10.34 -8.80 6.75
C PHE A 191 -11.75 -8.35 7.14
N LYS A 192 -12.41 -9.15 7.97
CA LYS A 192 -13.73 -8.84 8.51
C LYS A 192 -13.66 -7.73 9.56
N GLU A 193 -12.57 -7.72 10.32
CA GLU A 193 -12.35 -6.78 11.41
C GLU A 193 -11.48 -5.61 10.98
N LYS A 194 -11.82 -4.42 11.48
CA LYS A 194 -11.05 -3.20 11.27
C LYS A 194 -10.90 -2.45 12.60
N SER A 195 -9.85 -1.65 12.71
CA SER A 195 -9.62 -0.79 13.88
C SER A 195 -9.02 0.55 13.45
N ASP A 196 -9.55 1.63 13.99
CA ASP A 196 -9.00 2.99 13.94
C ASP A 196 -8.16 3.33 15.20
N ARG A 197 -8.05 2.38 16.14
CA ARG A 197 -7.37 2.58 17.42
C ARG A 197 -5.98 1.96 17.47
N LEU A 198 -5.61 1.19 16.45
CA LEU A 198 -4.40 0.35 16.44
C LEU A 198 -3.13 1.12 16.83
N PHE A 199 -2.96 2.34 16.31
CA PHE A 199 -1.80 3.18 16.59
C PHE A 199 -2.15 4.45 17.37
N LYS A 200 -3.42 4.70 17.65
CA LYS A 200 -3.93 5.96 18.17
C LYS A 200 -3.23 6.39 19.46
N SER A 201 -3.15 5.49 20.45
CA SER A 201 -2.51 5.79 21.75
C SER A 201 -1.02 6.11 21.62
N TYR A 202 -0.31 5.41 20.73
CA TYR A 202 1.10 5.70 20.42
C TYR A 202 1.25 7.07 19.78
N ILE A 203 0.43 7.39 18.79
CA ILE A 203 0.47 8.69 18.11
C ILE A 203 0.12 9.81 19.09
N ASP A 204 -0.91 9.65 19.92
CA ASP A 204 -1.33 10.64 20.91
C ASP A 204 -0.23 10.95 21.94
N LEU A 205 0.47 9.91 22.42
CA LEU A 205 1.59 10.07 23.33
C LEU A 205 2.71 10.94 22.73
N PHE A 206 3.15 10.61 21.52
CA PHE A 206 4.26 11.34 20.90
C PHE A 206 3.83 12.69 20.31
N LEU A 207 2.56 12.88 19.94
CA LEU A 207 2.00 14.19 19.62
C LEU A 207 2.02 15.10 20.84
N LYS A 208 1.59 14.61 22.01
CA LYS A 208 1.65 15.35 23.28
C LYS A 208 3.09 15.81 23.56
N ILE A 209 4.05 14.88 23.59
CA ILE A 209 5.46 15.20 23.87
C ILE A 209 6.01 16.21 22.85
N LYS A 210 5.74 15.99 21.56
CA LYS A 210 6.21 16.87 20.48
C LYS A 210 5.64 18.29 20.65
N GLN A 211 4.36 18.41 20.98
CA GLN A 211 3.68 19.69 21.10
C GLN A 211 4.10 20.45 22.35
N GLU A 212 4.18 19.77 23.51
CA GLU A 212 4.68 20.35 24.76
C GLU A 212 6.13 20.85 24.60
N SER A 213 6.97 20.08 23.89
CA SER A 213 8.37 20.47 23.61
C SER A 213 8.53 21.60 22.58
N SER A 214 7.45 22.08 21.96
CA SER A 214 7.50 23.18 20.99
C SER A 214 7.43 24.56 21.63
N GLY A 215 7.00 24.63 22.89
CA GLY A 215 6.54 25.88 23.50
C GLY A 215 5.21 26.37 22.91
N TYR A 216 4.71 27.47 23.45
CA TYR A 216 3.52 28.13 22.93
C TYR A 216 3.81 28.82 21.58
N PRO A 217 2.80 28.94 20.69
CA PRO A 217 2.88 29.80 19.52
C PRO A 217 3.24 31.25 19.89
N SER A 218 3.89 31.97 18.99
CA SER A 218 4.29 33.38 19.23
C SER A 218 3.10 34.32 19.47
N ASN A 219 1.91 33.96 18.98
CA ASN A 219 0.66 34.68 19.19
C ASN A 219 -0.10 34.25 20.47
N CYS A 220 0.52 33.46 21.35
CA CYS A 220 -0.06 33.04 22.64
C CYS A 220 0.78 33.59 23.79
N SER A 221 0.56 34.86 24.09
CA SER A 221 1.33 35.63 25.08
C SER A 221 0.61 35.76 26.43
N THR A 222 -0.73 35.83 26.40
CA THR A 222 -1.57 35.96 27.60
C THR A 222 -2.00 34.60 28.13
N ASP A 223 -2.36 34.55 29.42
CA ASP A 223 -2.84 33.30 30.04
C ASP A 223 -4.18 32.82 29.44
N ALA A 224 -5.01 33.75 28.96
CA ALA A 224 -6.23 33.43 28.24
C ALA A 224 -5.93 32.73 26.90
N GLU A 225 -4.96 33.25 26.12
CA GLU A 225 -4.53 32.64 24.86
C GLU A 225 -3.89 31.27 25.07
N LYS A 226 -3.06 31.11 26.10
CA LYS A 226 -2.45 29.82 26.45
C LYS A 226 -3.49 28.77 26.83
N THR A 227 -4.47 29.16 27.64
CA THR A 227 -5.60 28.30 28.00
C THR A 227 -6.41 27.91 26.77
N ALA A 228 -6.74 28.89 25.91
CA ALA A 228 -7.46 28.65 24.66
C ALA A 228 -6.69 27.72 23.72
N TYR A 229 -5.37 27.87 23.61
CA TYR A 229 -4.52 27.00 22.80
C TYR A 229 -4.56 25.54 23.28
N VAL A 230 -4.44 25.30 24.59
CA VAL A 230 -4.52 23.94 25.15
C VAL A 230 -5.88 23.32 24.90
N GLN A 231 -6.95 24.09 25.09
CA GLN A 231 -8.31 23.65 24.83
C GLN A 231 -8.54 23.32 23.35
N GLN A 232 -8.14 24.20 22.44
CA GLN A 232 -8.25 23.97 20.99
C GLN A 232 -7.46 22.73 20.53
N TYR A 233 -6.28 22.50 21.12
CA TYR A 233 -5.50 21.30 20.80
C TYR A 233 -6.21 20.04 21.27
N TYR A 234 -6.83 20.05 22.45
CA TYR A 234 -7.65 18.93 22.92
C TYR A 234 -8.89 18.71 22.04
N GLU A 235 -9.61 19.75 21.67
CA GLU A 235 -10.81 19.65 20.82
C GLU A 235 -10.48 19.08 19.43
N LYS A 236 -9.36 19.51 18.85
CA LYS A 236 -8.96 19.08 17.50
C LYS A 236 -8.29 17.71 17.48
N GLU A 237 -7.37 17.46 18.41
CA GLU A 237 -6.53 16.28 18.40
C GLU A 237 -7.00 15.21 19.40
N GLY A 238 -7.83 15.54 20.38
CA GLY A 238 -8.16 14.66 21.50
C GLY A 238 -6.99 14.45 22.48
N VAL A 239 -5.95 15.29 22.38
CA VAL A 239 -4.71 15.15 23.15
C VAL A 239 -4.65 16.23 24.22
N GLN A 240 -4.70 15.83 25.49
CA GLN A 240 -4.59 16.75 26.62
C GLN A 240 -3.13 17.17 26.81
N LEU A 241 -2.83 18.46 26.63
CA LEU A 241 -1.51 19.02 26.95
C LEU A 241 -1.43 19.41 28.45
N ASN A 242 -0.23 19.34 29.02
CA ASN A 242 0.06 19.84 30.36
C ASN A 242 0.71 21.23 30.24
N PRO A 243 0.02 22.32 30.62
CA PRO A 243 0.56 23.69 30.52
C PRO A 243 1.94 23.89 31.15
N ALA A 244 2.24 23.18 32.24
CA ALA A 244 3.52 23.26 32.94
C ALA A 244 4.69 22.63 32.16
N GLU A 245 4.39 21.70 31.26
CA GLU A 245 5.39 21.03 30.40
C GLU A 245 5.58 21.73 29.04
N ILE A 246 4.77 22.76 28.74
CA ILE A 246 4.86 23.49 27.47
C ILE A 246 6.03 24.46 27.52
N GLN A 247 7.18 24.00 27.02
CA GLN A 247 8.42 24.76 26.94
C GLN A 247 9.23 24.35 25.71
N GLN A 248 10.00 25.28 25.17
CA GLN A 248 10.88 24.97 24.05
C GLN A 248 11.97 23.98 24.47
N ASN A 249 11.92 22.78 23.89
CA ASN A 249 12.93 21.75 24.05
C ASN A 249 13.22 21.10 22.69
N PRO A 250 14.17 21.63 21.91
CA PRO A 250 14.46 21.16 20.57
C PRO A 250 14.85 19.68 20.50
N GLY A 251 15.63 19.19 21.47
CA GLY A 251 16.08 17.79 21.54
C GLY A 251 14.91 16.82 21.77
N ARG A 252 14.10 17.07 22.81
CA ARG A 252 12.91 16.26 23.12
C ARG A 252 11.90 16.29 21.97
N ARG A 253 11.72 17.46 21.35
CA ARG A 253 10.87 17.62 20.16
C ARG A 253 11.36 16.77 18.98
N GLN A 254 12.67 16.75 18.73
CA GLN A 254 13.24 15.97 17.63
C GLN A 254 13.05 14.47 17.85
N VAL A 255 13.28 13.98 19.07
CA VAL A 255 13.06 12.57 19.44
C VAL A 255 11.59 12.18 19.26
N ALA A 256 10.66 13.00 19.71
CA ALA A 256 9.23 12.73 19.55
C ALA A 256 8.79 12.75 18.07
N LYS A 257 9.33 13.68 17.27
CA LYS A 257 9.10 13.72 15.82
C LYS A 257 9.64 12.47 15.14
N LEU A 258 10.82 11.99 15.54
CA LEU A 258 11.40 10.77 15.01
C LEU A 258 10.54 9.55 15.35
N ALA A 259 10.10 9.42 16.61
CA ALA A 259 9.23 8.34 17.04
C ALA A 259 7.92 8.27 16.22
N LEU A 260 7.27 9.42 15.99
CA LEU A 260 6.07 9.51 15.15
C LEU A 260 6.29 8.98 13.72
N ASN A 261 7.44 9.30 13.11
CA ASN A 261 7.71 8.98 11.72
C ASN A 261 8.32 7.58 11.51
N SER A 262 9.16 7.13 12.44
CA SER A 262 9.90 5.86 12.31
C SER A 262 9.04 4.63 12.62
N PHE A 263 7.95 4.80 13.36
CA PHE A 263 7.11 3.67 13.76
C PHE A 263 6.50 2.93 12.57
N TRP A 264 5.98 3.65 11.56
CA TRP A 264 5.38 3.05 10.36
C TRP A 264 6.36 2.25 9.51
N GLY A 265 7.66 2.60 9.56
CA GLY A 265 8.69 1.94 8.76
C GLY A 265 9.20 0.62 9.35
N ARG A 266 8.71 0.20 10.52
CA ARG A 266 9.11 -1.03 11.20
C ARG A 266 8.02 -2.09 11.07
#